data_AF-A0AAP6K180-F1
#
_entry.id   AF-A0AAP6K180-F1
#
_cell.length_a   1.000
_cell.length_b   1.000
_cell.length_c   1.000
_cell.angle_alpha   90.00
_cell.angle_beta   90.00
_cell.angle_gamma   90.00
#
_symmetry.space_group_name_H-M   'P 1'
#
loop_
_entity.id
_entity.type
_entity.pdbx_description
1 polymer ?
#
loop_
_entity_poly.entity_id
_entity_poly.type
_entity_poly.pdbx_seq_one_letter_code
_entity_poly.pdbx_strand_id
1 'polypeptide(L)'
;MKKLFIAALLFVGIVSFAQNIDQKTAKDQKEKLTPEQRNEKHLQKLTSELNLDKKQQDQVKQLLAERSAKAAKFKDARKDSKTKPTAEEKAAFEKQMTAEKEANDAKMKAILNTDQYTKWTALKKDHKGHKGKGGHKDDFKSPQERDQAHLQKLTTDLNLNADQQKKVGELLSDRSTKMAMLKKSRKDSDAKPTEADKAAMKKQMEEDHKATDAKMKSILNADQYKKWTSIQKEHEDKMKEHKKDKK
;
A
#
# COMPACT_ATOMS: atom_id res chain seq x y z
N MET A 1 -39.27 -61.93 17.83
CA MET A 1 -39.30 -61.87 19.32
C MET A 1 -37.94 -62.30 19.83
N LYS A 2 -37.24 -61.71 20.80
CA LYS A 2 -37.34 -60.52 21.65
C LYS A 2 -35.89 -60.29 22.18
N LYS A 3 -35.45 -59.02 22.18
CA LYS A 3 -34.70 -58.29 23.25
C LYS A 3 -33.37 -58.91 23.73
N LEU A 4 -32.23 -58.37 23.29
CA LEU A 4 -31.47 -57.18 23.77
C LEU A 4 -30.57 -57.46 24.99
N PHE A 5 -29.31 -57.10 24.79
CA PHE A 5 -28.10 -57.51 25.51
C PHE A 5 -27.92 -56.81 26.87
N ILE A 6 -27.70 -57.64 27.91
CA ILE A 6 -26.53 -57.74 28.80
C ILE A 6 -25.67 -56.49 29.12
N ALA A 7 -25.34 -56.40 30.42
CA ALA A 7 -24.15 -55.80 31.07
C ALA A 7 -24.21 -54.36 31.62
N ALA A 8 -24.74 -54.28 32.84
CA ALA A 8 -24.05 -53.95 34.10
C ALA A 8 -22.68 -53.19 34.13
N LEU A 9 -22.60 -52.32 35.15
CA LEU A 9 -21.46 -51.94 36.00
C LEU A 9 -20.58 -50.72 35.62
N LEU A 10 -20.93 -49.60 36.26
CA LEU A 10 -20.07 -48.69 37.07
C LEU A 10 -18.55 -48.77 36.84
N PHE A 11 -17.90 -47.67 36.46
CA PHE A 11 -16.63 -47.21 37.05
C PHE A 11 -16.31 -45.74 36.71
N VAL A 12 -16.29 -44.91 37.75
CA VAL A 12 -15.36 -43.82 38.10
C VAL A 12 -14.52 -43.15 37.00
N GLY A 13 -14.58 -41.81 36.96
CA GLY A 13 -13.39 -40.96 36.93
C GLY A 13 -12.97 -40.39 35.57
N ILE A 14 -13.56 -39.25 35.17
CA ILE A 14 -12.91 -38.37 34.19
C ILE A 14 -11.98 -37.44 34.96
N VAL A 15 -10.70 -37.81 35.04
CA VAL A 15 -9.62 -36.89 35.39
C VAL A 15 -8.94 -36.44 34.09
N SER A 16 -8.69 -35.14 34.01
CA SER A 16 -7.78 -34.43 33.09
C SER A 16 -8.18 -34.28 31.62
N PHE A 17 -8.70 -33.09 31.31
CA PHE A 17 -7.94 -32.13 30.49
C PHE A 17 -8.14 -30.72 31.06
N ALA A 18 -7.29 -30.37 32.03
CA ALA A 18 -6.94 -28.98 32.28
C ALA A 18 -6.09 -28.49 31.10
N GLN A 19 -6.75 -28.06 30.01
CA GLN A 19 -6.09 -27.17 29.05
C GLN A 19 -6.35 -25.74 29.51
N ASN A 20 -5.28 -25.13 30.00
CA ASN A 20 -5.12 -23.71 30.25
C ASN A 20 -5.99 -22.88 29.29
N ILE A 21 -7.00 -22.24 29.87
CA ILE A 21 -7.71 -21.13 29.26
C ILE A 21 -6.72 -19.96 29.29
N ASP A 22 -5.77 -19.98 28.35
CA ASP A 22 -5.03 -18.79 28.00
C ASP A 22 -6.03 -17.82 27.37
N GLN A 23 -6.20 -16.70 28.08
CA GLN A 23 -7.03 -15.56 27.77
C GLN A 23 -6.62 -14.95 26.42
N LYS A 24 -7.03 -15.59 25.32
CA LYS A 24 -6.89 -15.03 23.97
C LYS A 24 -7.87 -13.88 23.83
N THR A 25 -7.33 -12.66 23.88
CA THR A 25 -8.03 -11.42 23.55
C THR A 25 -8.82 -11.56 22.24
N ALA A 26 -9.97 -10.88 22.16
CA ALA A 26 -10.94 -10.88 21.05
C ALA A 26 -10.36 -10.56 19.64
N LYS A 27 -9.05 -10.31 19.53
CA LYS A 27 -8.30 -10.17 18.27
C LYS A 27 -8.06 -11.51 17.55
N ASP A 28 -8.17 -12.64 18.26
CA ASP A 28 -7.93 -13.98 17.69
C ASP A 28 -9.19 -14.67 17.12
N GLN A 29 -10.38 -14.09 17.31
CA GLN A 29 -11.67 -14.62 16.82
C GLN A 29 -12.06 -14.16 15.41
N LYS A 30 -11.10 -13.76 14.56
CA LYS A 30 -11.38 -13.75 13.12
C LYS A 30 -11.10 -15.16 12.62
N GLU A 31 -12.13 -15.86 12.15
CA GLU A 31 -11.96 -17.11 11.38
C GLU A 31 -10.86 -16.89 10.34
N LYS A 32 -9.69 -17.48 10.59
CA LYS A 32 -8.54 -17.35 9.72
C LYS A 32 -8.86 -18.22 8.52
N LEU A 33 -9.39 -17.62 7.45
CA LEU A 33 -9.53 -18.28 6.15
C LEU A 33 -8.29 -19.12 5.86
N THR A 34 -8.45 -20.35 5.38
CA THR A 34 -7.31 -21.18 5.01
C THR A 34 -6.51 -20.52 3.88
N PRO A 35 -5.22 -20.83 3.69
CA PRO A 35 -4.45 -20.33 2.55
C PRO A 35 -5.18 -20.52 1.21
N GLU A 36 -5.86 -21.65 1.05
CA GLU A 36 -6.64 -22.02 -0.13
C GLU A 36 -7.86 -21.10 -0.30
N GLN A 37 -8.64 -20.91 0.76
CA GLN A 37 -9.80 -20.01 0.75
C GLN A 37 -9.39 -18.55 0.47
N ARG A 38 -8.24 -18.11 0.98
CA ARG A 38 -7.71 -16.76 0.67
C ARG A 38 -7.32 -16.64 -0.79
N ASN A 39 -6.65 -17.66 -1.35
CA ASN A 39 -6.25 -17.67 -2.75
C ASN A 39 -7.47 -17.68 -3.66
N GLU A 40 -8.49 -18.46 -3.33
CA GLU A 40 -9.75 -18.50 -4.07
C GLU A 40 -10.48 -17.17 -4.06
N LYS A 41 -10.64 -16.55 -2.88
CA LYS A 41 -11.23 -15.20 -2.78
C LYS A 41 -10.45 -14.17 -3.57
N HIS A 42 -9.12 -14.25 -3.56
CA HIS A 42 -8.28 -13.33 -4.33
C HIS A 42 -8.39 -13.57 -5.84
N LEU A 43 -8.46 -14.82 -6.28
CA LEU A 43 -8.72 -15.19 -7.67
C LEU A 43 -10.09 -14.68 -8.13
N GLN A 44 -11.14 -14.85 -7.34
CA GLN A 44 -12.48 -14.34 -7.64
C GLN A 44 -12.47 -12.82 -7.81
N LYS A 45 -11.81 -12.10 -6.90
CA LYS A 45 -11.64 -10.65 -7.02
C LYS A 45 -10.92 -10.25 -8.31
N LEU A 46 -9.76 -10.85 -8.61
CA LEU A 46 -9.01 -10.58 -9.84
C LEU A 46 -9.81 -10.93 -11.09
N THR A 47 -10.58 -12.01 -11.04
CA THR A 47 -11.47 -12.43 -12.14
C THR A 47 -12.52 -11.37 -12.41
N SER A 48 -13.19 -10.86 -11.36
CA SER A 48 -14.20 -9.81 -11.50
C SER A 48 -13.61 -8.46 -11.92
N GLU A 49 -12.41 -8.11 -11.42
CA GLU A 49 -11.81 -6.81 -11.70
C GLU A 49 -11.15 -6.78 -13.09
N LEU A 50 -10.58 -7.89 -13.55
CA LEU A 50 -9.84 -7.97 -14.81
C LEU A 50 -10.61 -8.70 -15.91
N ASN A 51 -11.79 -9.23 -15.64
CA ASN A 51 -12.56 -10.08 -16.56
C ASN A 51 -11.70 -11.22 -17.12
N LEU A 52 -11.09 -12.01 -16.23
CA LEU A 52 -10.19 -13.10 -16.61
C LEU A 52 -10.94 -14.24 -17.30
N ASP A 53 -10.42 -14.74 -18.41
CA ASP A 53 -10.94 -15.96 -19.04
C ASP A 53 -10.57 -17.23 -18.26
N LYS A 54 -11.11 -18.38 -18.67
CA LYS A 54 -10.90 -19.65 -17.94
C LYS A 54 -9.43 -20.08 -17.88
N LYS A 55 -8.68 -19.90 -18.97
CA LYS A 55 -7.26 -20.24 -19.05
C LYS A 55 -6.44 -19.31 -18.14
N GLN A 56 -6.75 -18.02 -18.17
CA GLN A 56 -6.12 -17.02 -17.31
C GLN A 56 -6.41 -17.29 -15.83
N GLN A 57 -7.65 -17.63 -15.48
CA GLN A 57 -8.03 -17.98 -14.10
C GLN A 57 -7.22 -19.17 -13.57
N ASP A 58 -7.04 -20.22 -14.37
CA ASP A 58 -6.28 -21.40 -13.98
C ASP A 58 -4.78 -21.07 -13.78
N GLN A 59 -4.19 -20.24 -14.66
CA GLN A 59 -2.81 -19.78 -14.52
C GLN A 59 -2.62 -18.85 -13.31
N VAL A 60 -3.56 -17.93 -13.07
CA VAL A 60 -3.52 -17.05 -11.89
C VAL A 60 -3.69 -17.86 -10.60
N LYS A 61 -4.56 -18.89 -10.60
CA LYS A 61 -4.74 -19.79 -9.45
C LYS A 61 -3.43 -20.46 -9.06
N GLN A 62 -2.70 -21.00 -10.05
CA GLN A 62 -1.38 -21.59 -9.82
C GLN A 62 -0.38 -20.56 -9.26
N LEU A 63 -0.33 -19.36 -9.86
CA LEU A 63 0.54 -18.28 -9.40
C LEU A 63 0.25 -17.87 -7.93
N LEU A 64 -1.03 -17.83 -7.54
CA LEU A 64 -1.43 -17.53 -6.16
C LEU A 64 -1.04 -18.65 -5.18
N ALA A 65 -1.19 -19.92 -5.57
CA ALA A 65 -0.77 -21.06 -4.76
C ALA A 65 0.76 -21.09 -4.54
N GLU A 66 1.54 -20.87 -5.60
CA GLU A 66 3.01 -20.76 -5.51
C GLU A 66 3.42 -19.64 -4.54
N ARG A 67 2.78 -18.47 -4.67
CA ARG A 67 3.04 -17.31 -3.82
C ARG A 67 2.66 -17.57 -2.36
N SER A 68 1.52 -18.21 -2.11
CA SER A 68 1.10 -18.53 -0.74
C SER A 68 2.02 -19.55 -0.08
N ALA A 69 2.47 -20.56 -0.83
CA ALA A 69 3.41 -21.56 -0.33
C ALA A 69 4.76 -20.95 0.03
N LYS A 70 5.29 -20.06 -0.82
CA LYS A 70 6.52 -19.30 -0.51
C LYS A 70 6.33 -18.41 0.73
N ALA A 71 5.22 -17.67 0.80
CA ALA A 71 4.93 -16.81 1.95
C ALA A 71 4.80 -17.60 3.26
N ALA A 72 4.23 -18.81 3.22
CA ALA A 72 4.18 -19.72 4.37
C ALA A 72 5.60 -20.12 4.81
N LYS A 73 6.44 -20.58 3.89
CA LYS A 73 7.86 -20.92 4.17
C LYS A 73 8.63 -19.76 4.80
N PHE A 74 8.47 -18.54 4.28
CA PHE A 74 9.09 -17.35 4.89
C PHE A 74 8.56 -17.04 6.28
N LYS A 75 7.26 -17.22 6.50
CA LYS A 75 6.64 -16.98 7.80
C LYS A 75 7.15 -18.01 8.81
N ASP A 76 7.23 -19.28 8.42
CA ASP A 76 7.69 -20.35 9.31
C ASP A 76 9.17 -20.19 9.63
N ALA A 77 10.02 -19.88 8.65
CA ALA A 77 11.45 -19.56 8.86
C ALA A 77 11.68 -18.37 9.81
N ARG A 78 10.67 -17.51 10.03
CA ARG A 78 10.74 -16.35 10.93
C ARG A 78 10.00 -16.53 12.25
N LYS A 79 9.17 -17.58 12.40
CA LYS A 79 8.47 -17.85 13.67
C LYS A 79 9.45 -18.22 14.79
N ASP A 80 10.57 -18.84 14.43
CA ASP A 80 11.55 -19.34 15.40
C ASP A 80 12.69 -18.34 15.70
N SER A 81 12.73 -17.21 14.98
CA SER A 81 13.73 -16.16 15.20
C SER A 81 13.25 -15.20 16.29
N LYS A 82 13.75 -15.39 17.53
CA LYS A 82 13.55 -14.46 18.66
C LYS A 82 14.43 -13.20 18.56
N THR A 83 15.36 -13.15 17.60
CA THR A 83 16.32 -12.05 17.43
C THR A 83 15.85 -11.07 16.35
N LYS A 84 16.06 -9.78 16.59
CA LYS A 84 15.77 -8.76 15.56
C LYS A 84 16.77 -8.94 14.41
N PRO A 85 16.32 -8.94 13.14
CA PRO A 85 17.22 -9.07 12.00
C PRO A 85 18.24 -7.92 11.97
N THR A 86 19.49 -8.24 11.63
CA THR A 86 20.56 -7.26 11.42
C THR A 86 20.24 -6.36 10.22
N ALA A 87 20.97 -5.24 10.07
CA ALA A 87 20.79 -4.36 8.92
C ALA A 87 21.06 -5.09 7.58
N GLU A 88 22.06 -5.96 7.56
CA GLU A 88 22.44 -6.76 6.40
C GLU A 88 21.37 -7.81 6.06
N GLU A 89 20.83 -8.51 7.06
CA GLU A 89 19.72 -9.46 6.88
C GLU A 89 18.45 -8.77 6.37
N LYS A 90 18.19 -7.53 6.82
CA LYS A 90 17.08 -6.71 6.31
C LYS A 90 17.28 -6.34 4.85
N ALA A 91 18.47 -5.88 4.48
CA ALA A 91 18.80 -5.51 3.11
C ALA A 91 18.72 -6.72 2.16
N ALA A 92 19.27 -7.87 2.58
CA ALA A 92 19.18 -9.11 1.82
C ALA A 92 17.71 -9.56 1.65
N PHE A 93 16.91 -9.47 2.71
CA PHE A 93 15.48 -9.78 2.63
C PHE A 93 14.71 -8.81 1.73
N GLU A 94 15.02 -7.51 1.78
CA GLU A 94 14.39 -6.52 0.92
C GLU A 94 14.70 -6.79 -0.56
N LYS A 95 15.96 -7.09 -0.87
CA LYS A 95 16.39 -7.49 -2.22
C LYS A 95 15.64 -8.75 -2.68
N GLN A 96 15.55 -9.77 -1.83
CA GLN A 96 14.83 -11.00 -2.11
C GLN A 96 13.34 -10.73 -2.37
N MET A 97 12.68 -9.94 -1.52
CA MET A 97 11.26 -9.60 -1.68
C MET A 97 11.01 -8.74 -2.91
N THR A 98 11.95 -7.90 -3.34
CA THR A 98 11.85 -7.11 -4.57
C THR A 98 11.97 -8.00 -5.80
N ALA A 99 12.99 -8.86 -5.85
CA ALA A 99 13.15 -9.83 -6.93
C ALA A 99 11.93 -10.77 -7.05
N GLU A 100 11.37 -11.21 -5.92
CA GLU A 100 10.15 -12.01 -5.93
C GLU A 100 8.92 -11.24 -6.44
N LYS A 101 8.79 -9.95 -6.11
CA LYS A 101 7.71 -9.12 -6.68
C LYS A 101 7.86 -8.98 -8.17
N GLU A 102 9.07 -8.71 -8.67
CA GLU A 102 9.34 -8.58 -10.09
C GLU A 102 9.06 -9.88 -10.84
N ALA A 103 9.50 -11.01 -10.31
CA ALA A 103 9.22 -12.33 -10.89
C ALA A 103 7.71 -12.62 -10.93
N ASN A 104 6.96 -12.30 -9.88
CA ASN A 104 5.51 -12.47 -9.85
C ASN A 104 4.80 -11.52 -10.81
N ASP A 105 5.27 -10.28 -10.94
CA ASP A 105 4.73 -9.30 -11.86
C ASP A 105 4.96 -9.73 -13.31
N ALA A 106 6.14 -10.26 -13.63
CA ALA A 106 6.45 -10.82 -14.94
C ALA A 106 5.55 -12.02 -15.27
N LYS A 107 5.35 -12.95 -14.32
CA LYS A 107 4.42 -14.08 -14.48
C LYS A 107 2.98 -13.59 -14.70
N MET A 108 2.53 -12.59 -13.94
CA MET A 108 1.19 -12.01 -14.13
C MET A 108 1.06 -11.34 -15.49
N LYS A 109 2.06 -10.56 -15.92
CA LYS A 109 2.09 -9.92 -17.25
C LYS A 109 2.01 -10.93 -18.38
N ALA A 110 2.59 -12.11 -18.23
CA ALA A 110 2.52 -13.19 -19.23
C ALA A 110 1.14 -13.85 -19.33
N ILE A 111 0.31 -13.75 -18.27
CA ILE A 111 -1.05 -14.31 -18.23
C ILE A 111 -2.07 -13.29 -18.74
N LEU A 112 -1.88 -12.02 -18.39
CA LEU A 112 -2.80 -10.93 -18.72
C LEU A 112 -2.53 -10.37 -20.11
N ASN A 113 -3.59 -9.91 -20.79
CA ASN A 113 -3.42 -9.06 -21.96
C ASN A 113 -3.04 -7.62 -21.57
N THR A 114 -2.76 -6.78 -22.56
CA THR A 114 -2.30 -5.39 -22.34
C THR A 114 -3.26 -4.55 -21.48
N ASP A 115 -4.56 -4.63 -21.74
CA ASP A 115 -5.57 -3.83 -21.03
C ASP A 115 -5.76 -4.32 -19.60
N GLN A 116 -5.81 -5.64 -19.41
CA GLN A 116 -5.90 -6.29 -18.10
C GLN A 116 -4.67 -6.00 -17.26
N TYR A 117 -3.47 -6.06 -17.85
CA TYR A 117 -2.23 -5.74 -17.15
C TYR A 117 -2.20 -4.27 -16.72
N THR A 118 -2.64 -3.36 -17.59
CA THR A 118 -2.76 -1.93 -17.26
C THR A 118 -3.70 -1.73 -16.06
N LYS A 119 -4.89 -2.33 -16.08
CA LYS A 119 -5.84 -2.27 -14.97
C LYS A 119 -5.28 -2.90 -13.69
N TRP A 120 -4.61 -4.04 -13.80
CA TRP A 120 -3.97 -4.73 -12.68
C TRP A 120 -2.86 -3.89 -12.03
N THR A 121 -2.03 -3.21 -12.81
CA THR A 121 -1.00 -2.30 -12.26
C THR A 121 -1.62 -1.10 -11.54
N ALA A 122 -2.75 -0.58 -12.02
CA ALA A 122 -3.50 0.46 -11.33
C ALA A 122 -4.07 -0.03 -9.98
N LEU A 123 -4.70 -1.21 -9.97
CA LEU A 123 -5.22 -1.85 -8.75
C LEU A 123 -4.13 -2.13 -7.72
N LYS A 124 -2.92 -2.48 -8.17
CA LYS A 124 -1.76 -2.70 -7.30
C LYS A 124 -1.25 -1.40 -6.66
N LYS A 125 -1.31 -0.27 -7.39
CA LYS A 125 -0.93 1.05 -6.87
C LYS A 125 -1.93 1.55 -5.82
N ASP A 126 -3.22 1.34 -6.05
CA ASP A 126 -4.29 1.74 -5.13
C ASP A 126 -4.22 0.98 -3.78
N HIS A 127 -4.05 -0.36 -3.82
CA HIS A 127 -3.85 -1.15 -2.60
C HIS A 127 -2.55 -0.83 -1.83
N LYS A 128 -1.55 -0.22 -2.48
CA LYS A 128 -0.30 0.22 -1.81
C LYS A 128 -0.51 1.54 -1.06
N GLY A 129 -1.52 2.33 -1.43
CA GLY A 129 -1.88 3.60 -0.78
C GLY A 129 -2.71 3.45 0.49
N HIS A 130 -3.42 2.32 0.67
CA HIS A 130 -4.42 2.18 1.75
C HIS A 130 -4.04 1.25 2.91
N LYS A 131 -2.79 0.75 2.98
CA LYS A 131 -2.34 -0.12 4.08
C LYS A 131 -1.70 0.65 5.23
N GLY A 132 -2.53 1.24 6.09
CA GLY A 132 -2.22 1.40 7.52
C GLY A 132 -2.24 2.83 8.07
N LYS A 133 -3.33 3.16 8.77
CA LYS A 133 -3.36 4.20 9.81
C LYS A 133 -2.27 3.92 10.86
N GLY A 134 -1.41 4.91 11.11
CA GLY A 134 -0.52 4.97 12.27
C GLY A 134 0.94 4.53 12.01
N GLY A 135 1.83 5.48 11.71
CA GLY A 135 3.28 5.31 11.83
C GLY A 135 4.09 5.37 10.53
N HIS A 136 4.64 6.56 10.24
CA HIS A 136 5.98 6.79 9.66
C HIS A 136 6.53 5.77 8.65
N LYS A 137 5.94 5.68 7.45
CA LYS A 137 6.64 5.11 6.27
C LYS A 137 6.89 6.07 5.12
N ASP A 138 6.21 7.22 5.10
CA ASP A 138 6.53 8.30 4.15
C ASP A 138 7.83 9.05 4.49
N ASP A 139 8.40 8.82 5.68
CA ASP A 139 9.70 9.37 6.08
C ASP A 139 10.91 8.63 5.47
N PHE A 140 10.72 7.46 4.83
CA PHE A 140 11.83 6.69 4.25
C PHE A 140 12.03 6.90 2.74
N LYS A 141 11.12 7.59 2.05
CA LYS A 141 11.39 7.97 0.66
C LYS A 141 12.26 9.22 0.65
N SER A 142 13.38 9.15 -0.04
CA SER A 142 14.17 10.34 -0.33
C SER A 142 13.30 11.38 -1.07
N PRO A 143 13.58 12.69 -0.94
CA PRO A 143 12.90 13.72 -1.72
C PRO A 143 12.82 13.36 -3.21
N GLN A 144 13.91 12.85 -3.76
CA GLN A 144 14.00 12.42 -5.16
C GLN A 144 13.04 11.29 -5.51
N GLU A 145 12.92 10.25 -4.66
CA GLU A 145 11.97 9.14 -4.89
C GLU A 145 10.52 9.59 -4.81
N ARG A 146 10.20 10.57 -3.96
CA ARG A 146 8.85 11.15 -3.88
C ARG A 146 8.53 11.95 -5.13
N ASP A 147 9.48 12.74 -5.61
CA ASP A 147 9.31 13.54 -6.82
C ASP A 147 9.14 12.65 -8.05
N GLN A 148 9.93 11.58 -8.17
CA GLN A 148 9.77 10.58 -9.23
C GLN A 148 8.42 9.88 -9.17
N ALA A 149 7.97 9.45 -7.99
CA ALA A 149 6.66 8.81 -7.84
C ALA A 149 5.51 9.77 -8.18
N HIS A 150 5.64 11.05 -7.79
CA HIS A 150 4.65 12.08 -8.10
C HIS A 150 4.64 12.42 -9.60
N LEU A 151 5.81 12.53 -10.23
CA LEU A 151 5.95 12.71 -11.67
C LEU A 151 5.28 11.55 -12.42
N GLN A 152 5.57 10.29 -12.06
CA GLN A 152 4.95 9.14 -12.69
C GLN A 152 3.42 9.16 -12.61
N LYS A 153 2.87 9.60 -11.47
CA LYS A 153 1.43 9.76 -11.30
C LYS A 153 0.88 10.83 -12.23
N LEU A 154 1.49 12.02 -12.26
CA LEU A 154 1.09 13.11 -13.16
C LEU A 154 1.21 12.72 -14.63
N THR A 155 2.27 11.99 -15.01
CA THR A 155 2.44 11.44 -16.36
C THR A 155 1.29 10.53 -16.74
N THR A 156 0.88 9.63 -15.85
CA THR A 156 -0.23 8.71 -16.09
C THR A 156 -1.56 9.46 -16.16
N ASP A 157 -1.81 10.33 -15.19
CA ASP A 157 -3.08 11.03 -15.06
C ASP A 157 -3.28 12.04 -16.20
N LEU A 158 -2.22 12.73 -16.64
CA LEU A 158 -2.29 13.80 -17.63
C LEU A 158 -1.77 13.40 -19.02
N ASN A 159 -1.30 12.16 -19.19
CA ASN A 159 -0.68 11.69 -20.41
C ASN A 159 0.43 12.63 -20.92
N LEU A 160 1.40 12.94 -20.05
CA LEU A 160 2.46 13.91 -20.35
C LEU A 160 3.45 13.36 -21.39
N ASN A 161 3.85 14.19 -22.35
CA ASN A 161 4.93 13.85 -23.29
C ASN A 161 6.32 14.01 -22.65
N ALA A 162 7.38 13.60 -23.35
CA ALA A 162 8.75 13.63 -22.82
C ALA A 162 9.21 15.02 -22.34
N ASP A 163 8.93 16.06 -23.11
CA ASP A 163 9.30 17.44 -22.77
C ASP A 163 8.52 17.96 -21.55
N GLN A 164 7.23 17.63 -21.48
CA GLN A 164 6.39 17.96 -20.34
C GLN A 164 6.85 17.23 -19.07
N GLN A 165 7.21 15.95 -19.18
CA GLN A 165 7.74 15.17 -18.07
C GLN A 165 9.02 15.78 -17.51
N LYS A 166 9.94 16.22 -18.38
CA LYS A 166 11.18 16.89 -17.97
C LYS A 166 10.87 18.17 -17.18
N LYS A 167 10.05 19.07 -17.74
CA LYS A 167 9.69 20.34 -17.10
C LYS A 167 8.91 20.17 -15.80
N VAL A 168 7.98 19.21 -15.74
CA VAL A 168 7.25 18.89 -14.50
C VAL A 168 8.20 18.29 -13.47
N GLY A 169 9.12 17.41 -13.87
CA GLY A 169 10.12 16.83 -12.97
C GLY A 169 11.01 17.89 -12.31
N GLU A 170 11.52 18.84 -13.10
CA GLU A 170 12.28 20.00 -12.60
C GLU A 170 11.46 20.82 -11.60
N LEU A 171 10.20 21.15 -11.94
CA LEU A 171 9.29 21.88 -11.05
C LEU A 171 9.06 21.17 -9.71
N LEU A 172 8.94 19.83 -9.72
CA LEU A 172 8.76 19.05 -8.50
C LEU A 172 10.01 19.04 -7.64
N SER A 173 11.19 18.92 -8.25
CA SER A 173 12.49 18.95 -7.56
C SER A 173 12.76 20.31 -6.91
N ASP A 174 12.47 21.41 -7.60
CA ASP A 174 12.58 22.76 -7.05
C ASP A 174 11.69 22.92 -5.81
N ARG A 175 10.43 22.45 -5.91
CA ARG A 175 9.48 22.52 -4.82
C ARG A 175 9.91 21.67 -3.63
N SER A 176 10.39 20.45 -3.87
CA SER A 176 10.82 19.54 -2.79
C SER A 176 12.07 20.07 -2.08
N THR A 177 13.00 20.66 -2.82
CA THR A 177 14.20 21.32 -2.29
C THR A 177 13.83 22.50 -1.40
N LYS A 178 12.94 23.38 -1.88
CA LYS A 178 12.42 24.51 -1.09
C LYS A 178 11.75 24.05 0.21
N MET A 179 10.91 23.02 0.13
CA MET A 179 10.23 22.46 1.30
C MET A 179 11.19 21.79 2.29
N ALA A 180 12.27 21.16 1.80
CA ALA A 180 13.31 20.59 2.64
C ALA A 180 14.07 21.68 3.42
N MET A 181 14.43 22.79 2.76
CA MET A 181 15.04 23.95 3.43
C MET A 181 14.12 24.54 4.49
N LEU A 182 12.83 24.71 4.18
CA LEU A 182 11.84 25.21 5.14
C LEU A 182 11.70 24.28 6.35
N LYS A 183 11.67 22.96 6.12
CA LYS A 183 11.62 21.95 7.19
C LYS A 183 12.88 22.00 8.06
N LYS A 184 14.06 22.14 7.45
CA LYS A 184 15.33 22.26 8.16
C LYS A 184 15.38 23.53 9.02
N SER A 185 15.06 24.68 8.44
CA SER A 185 15.01 25.96 9.16
C SER A 185 14.08 25.93 10.37
N ARG A 186 12.96 25.19 10.31
CA ARG A 186 12.09 24.97 11.47
C ARG A 186 12.65 24.02 12.50
N LYS A 187 13.32 22.95 12.06
CA LYS A 187 13.91 21.97 12.97
C LYS A 187 15.03 22.61 13.80
N ASP A 188 15.77 23.53 13.20
CA ASP A 188 16.85 24.25 13.84
C ASP A 188 16.34 25.39 14.75
N SER A 189 15.02 25.65 14.77
CA SER A 189 14.38 26.61 15.66
C SER A 189 13.68 25.88 16.81
N ASP A 190 14.23 25.98 18.03
CA ASP A 190 13.64 25.37 19.24
C ASP A 190 12.36 26.07 19.71
N ALA A 191 12.00 27.21 19.11
CA ALA A 191 10.80 27.97 19.44
C ALA A 191 9.60 27.52 18.60
N LYS A 192 8.44 27.39 19.24
CA LYS A 192 7.17 27.20 18.52
C LYS A 192 6.89 28.45 17.66
N PRO A 193 6.42 28.30 16.40
CA PRO A 193 6.07 29.43 15.56
C PRO A 193 5.03 30.32 16.23
N THR A 194 5.29 31.64 16.25
CA THR A 194 4.31 32.64 16.70
C THR A 194 3.14 32.70 15.71
N GLU A 195 2.03 33.34 16.08
CA GLU A 195 0.91 33.56 15.14
C GLU A 195 1.34 34.41 13.93
N ALA A 196 2.25 35.37 14.12
CA ALA A 196 2.84 36.14 13.04
C ALA A 196 3.66 35.24 12.09
N ASP A 197 4.48 34.34 12.62
CA ASP A 197 5.25 33.38 11.82
C ASP A 197 4.35 32.42 11.04
N LYS A 198 3.26 31.97 11.66
CA LYS A 198 2.25 31.12 10.98
C LYS A 198 1.56 31.87 9.86
N ALA A 199 1.19 33.13 10.08
CA ALA A 199 0.56 33.97 9.05
C ALA A 199 1.52 34.24 7.88
N ALA A 200 2.78 34.57 8.18
CA ALA A 200 3.83 34.75 7.16
C ALA A 200 4.07 33.46 6.37
N MET A 201 4.15 32.31 7.04
CA MET A 201 4.27 31.01 6.40
C MET A 201 3.08 30.73 5.48
N LYS A 202 1.85 30.97 5.96
CA LYS A 202 0.63 30.73 5.18
C LYS A 202 0.65 31.56 3.90
N LYS A 203 1.00 32.85 4.00
CA LYS A 203 1.14 33.74 2.86
C LYS A 203 2.18 33.24 1.86
N GLN A 204 3.38 32.87 2.35
CA GLN A 204 4.44 32.31 1.50
C GLN A 204 3.97 31.03 0.79
N MET A 205 3.22 30.17 1.48
CA MET A 205 2.71 28.93 0.90
C MET A 205 1.66 29.21 -0.19
N GLU A 206 0.77 30.18 0.01
CA GLU A 206 -0.20 30.60 -1.01
C GLU A 206 0.48 31.19 -2.26
N GLU A 207 1.53 32.00 -2.08
CA GLU A 207 2.34 32.52 -3.18
C GLU A 207 3.07 31.40 -3.94
N ASP A 208 3.64 30.44 -3.22
CA ASP A 208 4.30 29.27 -3.82
C ASP A 208 3.32 28.38 -4.59
N HIS A 209 2.10 28.21 -4.07
CA HIS A 209 1.03 27.51 -4.77
C HIS A 209 0.65 28.22 -6.08
N LYS A 210 0.46 29.54 -6.05
CA LYS A 210 0.17 30.35 -7.25
C LYS A 210 1.29 30.28 -8.28
N ALA A 211 2.55 30.38 -7.85
CA ALA A 211 3.70 30.27 -8.72
C ALA A 211 3.80 28.88 -9.38
N THR A 212 3.53 27.81 -8.61
CA THR A 212 3.49 26.44 -9.11
C THR A 212 2.38 26.25 -10.14
N ASP A 213 1.19 26.80 -9.87
CA ASP A 213 0.05 26.75 -10.78
C ASP A 213 0.37 27.41 -12.12
N ALA A 214 0.94 28.62 -12.09
CA ALA A 214 1.35 29.34 -13.30
C ALA A 214 2.37 28.54 -14.13
N LYS A 215 3.38 27.94 -13.48
CA LYS A 215 4.36 27.09 -14.16
C LYS A 215 3.71 25.83 -14.73
N MET A 216 2.83 25.16 -14.00
CA MET A 216 2.09 24.00 -14.52
C MET A 216 1.23 24.37 -15.73
N LYS A 217 0.52 25.50 -15.67
CA LYS A 217 -0.31 26.00 -16.78
C LYS A 217 0.51 26.27 -18.05
N SER A 218 1.76 26.73 -17.92
CA SER A 218 2.65 26.92 -19.08
C SER A 218 3.21 25.62 -19.68
N ILE A 219 3.25 24.53 -18.90
CA ILE A 219 3.77 23.23 -19.35
C ILE A 219 2.66 22.39 -19.99
N LEU A 220 1.45 22.47 -19.44
CA LEU A 220 0.30 21.67 -19.84
C LEU A 220 -0.49 22.35 -20.96
N ASN A 221 -1.12 21.54 -21.81
CA ASN A 221 -2.16 22.04 -22.70
C ASN A 221 -3.48 22.29 -21.94
N ALA A 222 -4.49 22.85 -22.61
CA ALA A 222 -5.76 23.23 -22.00
C ALA A 222 -6.48 22.04 -21.32
N ASP A 223 -6.54 20.89 -21.98
CA ASP A 223 -7.24 19.70 -21.46
C ASP A 223 -6.49 19.08 -20.27
N GLN A 224 -5.17 18.98 -20.38
CA GLN A 224 -4.30 18.51 -19.31
C GLN A 224 -4.39 19.41 -18.08
N TYR A 225 -4.40 20.73 -18.26
CA TYR A 225 -4.51 21.68 -17.15
C TYR A 225 -5.89 21.60 -16.48
N LYS A 226 -6.97 21.45 -17.26
CA LYS A 226 -8.31 21.22 -16.71
C LYS A 226 -8.39 19.93 -15.89
N LYS A 227 -7.76 18.85 -16.37
CA LYS A 227 -7.70 17.59 -15.60
C LYS A 227 -6.85 17.74 -14.33
N TRP A 228 -5.71 18.42 -14.42
CA TRP A 228 -4.83 18.67 -13.29
C TRP A 228 -5.51 19.50 -12.19
N THR A 229 -6.25 20.57 -12.55
CA THR A 229 -7.03 21.37 -11.59
C THR A 229 -8.15 20.56 -10.93
N SER A 230 -8.81 19.66 -11.67
CA SER A 230 -9.78 18.73 -11.07
C SER A 230 -9.15 17.79 -10.05
N ILE A 231 -7.95 17.25 -10.35
CA ILE A 231 -7.20 16.40 -9.43
C ILE A 231 -6.80 17.17 -8.16
N GLN A 232 -6.37 18.43 -8.29
CA GLN A 232 -6.07 19.28 -7.13
C GLN A 232 -7.30 19.50 -6.25
N LYS A 233 -8.45 19.81 -6.86
CA LYS A 233 -9.70 20.04 -6.13
C LYS A 233 -10.18 18.78 -5.39
N GLU A 234 -10.16 17.63 -6.06
CA GLU A 234 -10.54 16.35 -5.44
C GLU A 234 -9.67 16.03 -4.22
N HIS A 235 -8.36 16.28 -4.33
CA HIS A 235 -7.44 16.12 -3.20
C HIS A 235 -7.75 17.10 -2.06
N GLU A 236 -8.06 18.37 -2.37
CA GLU A 236 -8.45 19.36 -1.36
C GLU A 236 -9.74 18.97 -0.64
N ASP A 237 -10.75 18.49 -1.36
CA ASP A 237 -12.03 18.06 -0.81
C ASP A 237 -11.86 16.83 0.10
N LYS A 238 -11.08 15.83 -0.33
CA LYS A 238 -10.71 14.67 0.51
C LYS A 238 -9.98 15.09 1.78
N MET A 239 -9.11 16.09 1.69
CA MET A 239 -8.40 16.64 2.86
C MET A 239 -9.33 17.40 3.82
N LYS A 240 -10.34 18.10 3.31
CA LYS A 240 -11.38 18.76 4.12
C LYS A 240 -12.27 17.75 4.82
N GLU A 241 -12.69 16.70 4.12
CA GLU A 241 -13.48 15.59 4.67
C GLU A 241 -12.74 14.90 5.83
N HIS A 242 -11.48 14.50 5.60
CA HIS A 242 -10.64 13.91 6.65
C HIS A 242 -10.38 14.81 7.86
N LYS A 243 -10.43 16.14 7.70
CA LYS A 243 -10.33 17.08 8.83
C LYS A 243 -11.64 17.19 9.62
N LYS A 244 -12.79 17.02 8.96
CA LYS A 244 -14.11 16.98 9.61
C LYS A 244 -14.27 15.70 10.43
N ASP A 245 -13.84 14.55 9.91
CA ASP A 245 -13.92 13.25 10.61
C ASP A 245 -13.00 13.13 11.84
N LYS A 246 -12.04 14.05 12.00
CA LYS A 246 -11.09 14.08 13.12
C LYS A 246 -11.42 15.15 14.17
N LYS A 247 -12.48 15.94 13.95
CA LYS A 247 -12.99 16.93 14.90
C LYS A 247 -14.19 16.34 15.63
#